data_AF-A0A6A6NSC5-F1
#
_entry.id   AF-A0A6A6NSC5-F1
#
_cell.length_a   1.000
_cell.length_b   1.000
_cell.length_c   1.000
_cell.angle_alpha   90.00
_cell.angle_beta   90.00
_cell.angle_gamma   90.00
#
_symmetry.space_group_name_H-M   'P 1'
#
loop_
_entity.id
_entity.type
_entity.pdbx_description
1 polymer ?
#
loop_
_entity_poly.entity_id
_entity_poly.type
_entity_poly.pdbx_seq_one_letter_code
_entity_poly.pdbx_strand_id
1 'polypeptide(L)'
;MVSEVPPKRQSKWGPDEDHLIIQLRADGARWEDIARQLPGRTSIGCRLRYQNYLERRPQWTEERKNKMARLYERLKEEMWKPIAKELTMPWRSVESMHWKMGEQELASRANVGVF
;
A
#
# COMPACT_ATOMS: atom_id res chain seq x y z
N MET A 1 34.59 -12.85 29.72
CA MET A 1 33.16 -13.18 29.89
C MET A 1 32.37 -12.13 29.13
N VAL A 2 31.87 -12.47 27.94
CA VAL A 2 31.01 -11.56 27.16
C VAL A 2 29.60 -11.80 27.67
N SER A 3 29.10 -10.91 28.51
CA SER A 3 27.73 -10.98 29.02
C SER A 3 26.76 -10.67 27.89
N GLU A 4 26.32 -11.71 27.18
CA GLU A 4 25.19 -11.64 26.25
C GLU A 4 23.91 -11.50 27.08
N VAL A 5 23.63 -10.26 27.50
CA VAL A 5 22.34 -9.90 28.07
C VAL A 5 21.28 -10.11 26.98
N PRO A 6 20.26 -10.96 27.21
CA PRO A 6 19.23 -11.18 26.20
C PRO A 6 18.57 -9.85 25.85
N PRO A 7 18.32 -9.55 24.55
CA PRO A 7 17.81 -8.26 24.13
C PRO A 7 16.52 -7.93 24.87
N LYS A 8 16.61 -6.97 25.79
CA LYS A 8 15.47 -6.46 26.56
C LYS A 8 14.51 -5.84 25.54
N ARG A 9 13.30 -6.41 25.39
CA ARG A 9 12.28 -5.91 24.46
C ARG A 9 12.00 -4.45 24.82
N GLN A 10 12.49 -3.51 24.02
CA GLN A 10 12.27 -2.09 24.26
C GLN A 10 10.81 -1.75 23.99
N SER A 11 10.14 -1.06 24.93
CA SER A 11 8.72 -0.72 24.79
C SER A 11 8.46 0.55 23.96
N LYS A 12 9.43 1.46 23.88
CA LYS A 12 9.32 2.73 23.14
C LYS A 12 10.33 2.77 22.01
N TRP A 13 9.86 3.15 20.81
CA TRP A 13 10.69 3.38 19.63
C TRP A 13 11.34 4.76 19.70
N GLY A 14 12.65 4.81 19.47
CA GLY A 14 13.41 6.06 19.36
C GLY A 14 13.37 6.65 17.95
N PRO A 15 13.57 7.96 17.80
CA PRO A 15 13.64 8.62 16.49
C PRO A 15 14.77 8.05 15.61
N ASP A 16 15.93 7.73 16.19
CA ASP A 16 17.05 7.13 15.45
C ASP A 16 16.70 5.74 14.88
N GLU A 17 15.96 4.94 15.65
CA GLU A 17 15.47 3.64 15.20
C GLU A 17 14.48 3.82 14.03
N ASP A 18 13.55 4.78 14.15
CA ASP A 18 12.59 5.09 13.10
C ASP A 18 13.28 5.55 11.81
N HIS A 19 14.29 6.43 11.92
CA HIS A 19 15.10 6.88 10.79
C HIS A 19 15.81 5.71 10.09
N LEU A 20 16.41 4.81 10.86
CA LEU A 20 17.10 3.65 10.31
C LEU A 20 16.14 2.69 9.60
N ILE A 21 14.96 2.44 10.17
CA ILE A 21 13.93 1.62 9.52
C ILE A 21 13.49 2.26 8.19
N ILE A 22 13.23 3.58 8.18
CA ILE A 22 12.80 4.28 6.96
C ILE A 22 13.87 4.19 5.87
N GLN A 23 15.12 4.48 6.20
CA GLN A 23 16.23 4.48 5.25
C GLN A 23 16.45 3.08 4.67
N LEU A 24 16.64 2.07 5.51
CA LEU A 24 16.89 0.71 5.05
C LEU A 24 15.72 0.14 4.27
N ARG A 25 14.48 0.53 4.61
CA ARG A 25 13.31 0.10 3.85
C ARG A 25 13.22 0.77 2.49
N ALA A 26 13.60 2.04 2.38
CA ALA A 26 13.72 2.74 1.10
C ALA A 26 14.79 2.12 0.19
N ASP A 27 15.87 1.60 0.77
CA ASP A 27 16.94 0.87 0.07
C ASP A 27 16.54 -0.58 -0.29
N GLY A 28 15.32 -1.00 0.03
CA GLY A 28 14.80 -2.33 -0.30
C GLY A 28 15.24 -3.45 0.65
N ALA A 29 15.80 -3.14 1.82
CA ALA A 29 16.25 -4.15 2.78
C ALA A 29 15.06 -4.99 3.32
N ARG A 30 15.35 -6.25 3.63
CA ARG A 30 14.38 -7.17 4.26
C ARG A 30 14.30 -6.89 5.75
N TRP A 31 13.16 -7.22 6.36
CA TRP A 31 12.91 -6.94 7.78
C TRP A 31 13.90 -7.65 8.72
N GLU A 32 14.42 -8.81 8.32
CA GLU A 32 15.47 -9.53 9.05
C GLU A 32 16.78 -8.75 9.05
N ASP A 33 17.13 -8.13 7.92
CA ASP A 33 18.35 -7.34 7.78
C ASP A 33 18.23 -6.01 8.56
N ILE A 34 17.03 -5.43 8.62
CA ILE A 34 16.73 -4.23 9.43
C ILE A 34 16.82 -4.55 10.92
N ALA A 35 16.21 -5.66 11.36
CA ALA A 35 16.23 -6.06 12.77
C ALA A 35 17.65 -6.40 13.28
N ARG A 36 18.54 -6.91 12.42
CA ARG A 36 19.96 -7.14 12.76
C ARG A 36 20.70 -5.83 13.07
N GLN A 37 20.26 -4.70 12.54
CA GLN A 37 20.85 -3.39 12.82
C GLN A 37 20.20 -2.68 14.03
N LEU A 38 19.13 -3.25 14.59
CA LEU A 38 18.37 -2.69 15.70
C LEU A 38 18.38 -3.66 16.90
N PRO A 39 19.42 -3.61 17.76
CA PRO A 39 19.52 -4.51 18.90
C PRO A 39 18.33 -4.31 19.85
N GLY A 40 17.59 -5.38 20.16
CA GLY A 40 16.37 -5.29 20.97
C GLY A 40 15.07 -5.23 20.17
N ARG A 41 15.14 -5.15 18.84
CA ARG A 41 13.97 -5.20 17.93
C ARG A 41 13.92 -6.50 17.15
N THR A 42 12.71 -6.95 16.84
CA THR A 42 12.46 -8.10 15.98
C THR A 42 12.06 -7.65 14.59
N SER A 43 12.24 -8.50 13.58
CA SER A 43 11.80 -8.23 12.20
C SER A 43 10.30 -7.91 12.13
N ILE A 44 9.49 -8.66 12.88
CA ILE A 44 8.04 -8.42 13.05
C ILE A 44 7.79 -7.04 13.67
N GLY A 45 8.53 -6.67 14.72
CA GLY A 45 8.42 -5.36 15.36
C GLY A 45 8.76 -4.22 14.40
N CYS A 46 9.84 -4.35 13.62
CA CYS A 46 10.25 -3.35 12.63
C CYS A 46 9.20 -3.19 11.53
N ARG A 47 8.65 -4.31 11.02
CA ARG A 47 7.56 -4.29 10.04
C ARG A 47 6.32 -3.59 10.59
N LEU A 48 5.87 -3.94 11.79
CA LEU A 48 4.70 -3.33 12.42
C LEU A 48 4.92 -1.84 12.68
N ARG A 49 6.10 -1.44 13.16
CA ARG A 49 6.45 -0.03 13.37
C ARG A 49 6.41 0.74 12.06
N TYR A 50 7.00 0.18 11.01
CA TYR A 50 6.97 0.78 9.69
C TYR A 50 5.55 0.92 9.18
N GLN A 51 4.79 -0.16 9.08
CA GLN A 51 3.42 -0.13 8.53
C GLN A 51 2.45 0.76 9.30
N ASN A 52 2.56 0.83 10.63
CA ASN A 52 1.60 1.56 11.46
C ASN A 52 1.97 3.03 11.66
N TYR A 53 3.27 3.39 11.63
CA TYR A 53 3.72 4.71 12.07
C TYR A 53 4.70 5.41 11.13
N LEU A 54 5.49 4.68 10.33
CA LEU A 54 6.56 5.28 9.50
C LEU A 54 6.26 5.28 8.01
N GLU A 55 5.49 4.30 7.56
CA GLU A 55 4.97 4.23 6.20
C GLU A 55 3.97 5.38 6.05
N ARG A 56 4.48 6.47 5.50
CA ARG A 56 3.64 7.55 4.99
C ARG A 56 2.87 6.98 3.81
N ARG A 57 1.72 6.34 4.09
CA ARG A 57 0.71 6.11 3.07
C ARG A 57 0.48 7.45 2.39
N PRO A 58 0.49 7.51 1.05
CA PRO A 58 0.24 8.76 0.36
C PRO A 58 -1.08 9.33 0.88
N GLN A 59 -0.98 10.41 1.64
CA GLN A 59 -2.18 11.05 2.17
C GLN A 59 -3.00 11.53 0.98
N TRP A 60 -4.26 11.10 0.93
CA TRP A 60 -5.24 11.59 -0.02
C TRP A 60 -5.70 12.98 0.43
N THR A 61 -4.85 13.98 0.19
CA THR A 61 -5.27 15.38 0.35
C THR A 61 -6.35 15.72 -0.66
N GLU A 62 -7.15 16.75 -0.37
CA GLU A 62 -8.20 17.20 -1.29
C GLU A 62 -7.63 17.56 -2.66
N GLU A 63 -6.43 18.16 -2.74
CA GLU A 63 -5.76 18.42 -4.02
C GLU A 63 -5.43 17.13 -4.79
N ARG A 64 -4.98 16.08 -4.09
CA ARG A 64 -4.66 14.78 -4.72
C ARG A 64 -5.92 14.07 -5.21
N LYS A 65 -7.01 14.11 -4.43
CA LYS A 65 -8.32 13.60 -4.85
C LYS A 65 -8.84 14.37 -6.06
N ASN A 66 -8.77 15.70 -6.02
CA ASN A 66 -9.20 16.56 -7.13
C ASN A 66 -8.37 16.33 -8.39
N LYS A 67 -7.06 16.16 -8.25
CA LYS A 67 -6.17 15.84 -9.38
C LYS A 67 -6.51 14.46 -9.96
N MET A 68 -6.76 13.46 -9.11
CA MET A 68 -7.18 12.13 -9.54
C MET A 68 -8.52 12.19 -10.29
N ALA A 69 -9.53 12.88 -9.77
CA ALA A 69 -10.82 13.05 -10.42
C ALA A 69 -10.70 13.73 -11.80
N ARG A 70 -9.90 14.80 -11.91
CA ARG A 70 -9.65 15.48 -13.19
C ARG A 70 -8.95 14.58 -14.21
N LEU A 71 -7.98 13.78 -13.77
CA LEU A 71 -7.29 12.83 -14.64
C LEU A 71 -8.22 11.71 -15.08
N TYR A 72 -9.04 11.19 -14.17
CA TYR A 72 -10.06 10.19 -14.47
C TYR A 72 -11.03 10.72 -15.52
N GLU A 73 -11.65 11.90 -15.32
CA GLU A 73 -12.59 12.48 -16.28
C GLU A 73 -11.98 12.66 -17.69
N ARG A 74 -10.68 12.98 -17.76
CA ARG A 74 -9.98 13.15 -19.04
C ARG A 74 -9.64 11.84 -19.74
N LEU A 75 -9.37 10.78 -18.97
CA LEU A 75 -8.81 9.53 -19.50
C LEU A 75 -9.83 8.38 -19.53
N LYS A 76 -10.96 8.50 -18.82
CA LYS A 76 -11.95 7.43 -18.67
C LYS A 76 -12.51 6.93 -19.99
N GLU A 77 -12.71 7.81 -20.98
CA GLU A 77 -13.24 7.39 -22.28
C GLU A 77 -12.26 6.43 -22.98
N GLU A 78 -10.97 6.75 -23.01
CA GLU A 78 -9.94 5.91 -23.63
C GLU A 78 -9.74 4.60 -22.85
N MET A 79 -9.92 4.62 -21.53
CA MET A 79 -9.87 3.41 -20.69
C MET A 79 -11.04 2.47 -20.93
N TRP A 80 -12.27 3.00 -21.05
CA TRP A 80 -13.49 2.19 -21.14
C TRP A 80 -13.83 1.79 -22.59
N LYS A 81 -13.35 2.52 -23.60
CA LYS A 81 -13.59 2.23 -25.03
C LYS A 81 -13.27 0.78 -25.44
N PRO A 82 -12.10 0.21 -25.10
CA PRO A 82 -11.77 -1.18 -25.47
C PRO A 82 -12.78 -2.17 -24.90
N ILE A 83 -13.12 -2.04 -23.61
CA ILE A 83 -14.08 -2.92 -22.94
C ILE A 83 -15.47 -2.76 -23.57
N ALA A 84 -15.86 -1.53 -23.88
CA ALA A 84 -17.14 -1.22 -24.50
C ALA A 84 -17.27 -1.78 -25.92
N LYS A 85 -16.18 -1.77 -26.69
CA LYS A 85 -16.11 -2.37 -28.01
C LYS A 85 -16.35 -3.87 -27.96
N GLU A 86 -15.69 -4.58 -27.04
CA GLU A 86 -15.88 -6.03 -26.86
C GLU A 86 -17.30 -6.39 -26.40
N LEU A 87 -17.89 -5.55 -25.54
CA LEU A 87 -19.26 -5.74 -25.05
C LEU A 87 -20.34 -5.25 -26.03
N THR A 88 -19.98 -4.63 -27.16
CA THR A 88 -20.91 -3.96 -28.10
C THR A 88 -21.87 -2.98 -27.39
N MET A 89 -21.35 -2.23 -26.42
CA MET A 89 -22.12 -1.28 -25.62
C MET A 89 -21.49 0.11 -25.63
N PRO A 90 -22.23 1.19 -25.33
CA PRO A 90 -21.64 2.50 -25.06
C PRO A 90 -20.70 2.46 -23.85
N TRP A 91 -19.53 3.09 -23.94
CA TRP A 91 -18.55 3.09 -22.85
C TRP A 91 -19.09 3.67 -21.54
N ARG A 92 -20.02 4.63 -21.62
CA ARG A 92 -20.72 5.20 -20.46
C ARG A 92 -21.58 4.17 -19.72
N SER A 93 -22.17 3.22 -20.45
CA SER A 93 -22.95 2.13 -19.86
C SER A 93 -22.05 1.14 -19.13
N VAL A 94 -20.87 0.84 -19.69
CA VAL A 94 -19.87 -0.02 -19.06
C VAL A 94 -19.31 0.61 -17.78
N GLU A 95 -18.97 1.90 -17.83
CA GLU A 95 -18.56 2.66 -16.64
C GLU A 95 -19.65 2.66 -15.57
N SER A 96 -20.90 2.95 -15.94
CA SER A 96 -22.02 2.92 -14.99
C SER A 96 -22.21 1.54 -14.37
N MET A 97 -22.06 0.47 -15.17
CA MET A 97 -22.16 -0.89 -14.67
C MET A 97 -21.01 -1.25 -13.72
N HIS A 98 -19.79 -0.81 -14.02
CA HIS A 98 -18.63 -0.97 -13.14
C HIS A 98 -18.90 -0.37 -11.74
N TRP A 99 -19.45 0.85 -11.68
CA TRP A 99 -19.80 1.48 -10.40
C TRP A 99 -20.95 0.79 -9.66
N LYS A 100 -21.90 0.18 -10.38
CA LYS A 100 -23.02 -0.55 -9.77
C LYS A 100 -22.61 -1.90 -9.19
N MET A 101 -21.79 -2.64 -9.92
CA MET A 101 -21.30 -3.95 -9.48
C MET A 101 -20.29 -3.80 -8.34
N GLY A 102 -19.46 -2.74 -8.38
CA GLY A 102 -18.41 -2.53 -7.40
C GLY A 102 -17.30 -3.58 -7.49
N GLU A 103 -16.24 -3.40 -6.71
CA GLU A 103 -15.02 -4.22 -6.79
C GLU A 103 -15.29 -5.71 -6.52
N GLN A 104 -16.07 -6.02 -5.48
CA GLN A 104 -16.28 -7.39 -5.01
C GLN A 104 -17.07 -8.24 -6.01
N GLU A 105 -18.15 -7.70 -6.58
CA GLU A 105 -18.95 -8.45 -7.56
C GLU A 105 -18.20 -8.61 -8.89
N LEU A 106 -17.45 -7.59 -9.32
CA LEU A 106 -16.66 -7.64 -10.54
C LEU A 106 -15.57 -8.72 -10.44
N ALA A 107 -14.87 -8.77 -9.31
CA ALA A 107 -13.83 -9.77 -9.06
C ALA A 107 -14.41 -11.18 -8.90
N SER A 108 -15.54 -11.33 -8.19
CA SER A 108 -16.25 -12.61 -8.09
C SER A 108 -16.63 -13.16 -9.48
N ARG A 109 -17.18 -12.33 -10.35
CA ARG A 109 -17.59 -12.74 -11.71
C ARG A 109 -16.40 -12.95 -12.65
N ALA A 110 -15.28 -12.27 -12.42
CA ALA A 110 -14.03 -12.48 -13.12
C ALA A 110 -13.25 -13.72 -12.63
N ASN A 111 -13.76 -14.42 -11.61
CA ASN A 111 -13.05 -15.50 -10.89
C ASN A 111 -11.69 -15.06 -10.34
N VAL A 112 -11.55 -13.78 -10.01
CA VAL A 112 -10.36 -13.22 -9.36
C VAL A 112 -10.63 -13.21 -7.86
N GLY A 113 -9.80 -13.92 -7.10
CA GLY A 113 -9.90 -13.94 -5.64
C GLY A 113 -9.69 -12.52 -5.07
N VAL A 114 -10.70 -11.99 -4.38
CA VAL A 114 -10.56 -10.80 -3.54
C VAL A 114 -10.07 -11.29 -2.18
N PHE A 115 -8.82 -10.98 -1.83
CA PHE A 115 -8.22 -11.33 -0.54
C PHE A 115 -8.39 -10.21 0.48
#